data_AF-A0A1V4QFS5-F1
#
_entry.id   AF-A0A1V4QFS5-F1
#
_cell.length_a   1.000
_cell.length_b   1.000
_cell.length_c   1.000
_cell.angle_alpha   90.00
_cell.angle_beta   90.00
_cell.angle_gamma   90.00
#
_symmetry.space_group_name_H-M   'P 1'
#
loop_
_entity.id
_entity.type
_entity.pdbx_description
1 polymer ?
#
loop_
_entity_poly.entity_id
_entity_poly.type
_entity_poly.pdbx_seq_one_letter_code
_entity_poly.pdbx_strand_id
1 'polypeptide(L)'
;MGLHRKILYFSRFITEPQHDFLFAYNTDVAQEYEAFSGRYDSLQVFLPPDQRRLRFYTDYAGTFSGWSIDSIRYFFDYNSTVYYDYVYEKSMKMAPIPMK
;
A
#
# COMPACT_ATOMS: atom_id res chain seq x y z
N MET A 1 5.73 -19.66 -13.94
CA MET A 1 5.08 -18.37 -14.25
C MET A 1 5.46 -17.40 -13.15
N GLY A 2 5.93 -16.20 -13.49
CA GLY A 2 6.22 -15.20 -12.47
C GLY A 2 5.06 -14.26 -12.23
N LEU A 3 5.01 -13.65 -11.04
CA LEU A 3 3.91 -12.80 -10.58
C LEU A 3 4.45 -11.43 -10.18
N HIS A 4 3.91 -10.37 -10.79
CA HIS A 4 4.14 -9.01 -10.33
C HIS A 4 3.32 -8.74 -9.07
N ARG A 5 3.95 -8.09 -8.10
CA ARG A 5 3.37 -7.75 -6.81
C ARG A 5 3.73 -6.33 -6.42
N LYS A 6 2.85 -5.72 -5.63
CA LYS A 6 3.04 -4.40 -5.07
C LYS A 6 2.77 -4.44 -3.57
N ILE A 7 3.67 -3.88 -2.77
CA ILE A 7 3.45 -3.71 -1.32
C ILE A 7 3.51 -2.23 -0.97
N LEU A 8 2.55 -1.79 -0.16
CA LEU A 8 2.59 -0.52 0.55
C LEU A 8 3.04 -0.74 1.99
N TYR A 9 4.00 0.05 2.44
CA TYR A 9 4.49 0.03 3.81
C TYR A 9 4.07 1.30 4.54
N PHE A 10 3.35 1.11 5.64
CA PHE A 10 2.92 2.17 6.54
C PHE A 10 3.69 2.03 7.86
N SER A 11 4.44 3.07 8.24
CA SER A 11 5.14 3.12 9.54
C SER A 11 4.25 3.49 10.71
N ARG A 12 3.04 3.96 10.41
CA ARG A 12 1.96 4.15 11.37
C ARG A 12 0.64 4.22 10.62
N PHE A 13 -0.39 3.58 11.17
CA PHE A 13 -1.75 3.68 10.67
C PHE A 13 -2.71 3.84 11.84
N ILE A 14 -3.37 4.99 11.96
CA ILE A 14 -4.35 5.26 13.04
C ILE A 14 -5.56 5.96 12.44
N THR A 15 -6.69 5.30 12.49
CA THR A 15 -8.00 5.76 12.01
C THR A 15 -9.05 5.33 13.02
N GLU A 16 -10.23 5.96 13.01
CA GLU A 16 -11.33 5.53 13.86
C GLU A 16 -11.84 4.13 13.43
N PRO A 17 -11.76 3.11 14.31
CA PRO A 17 -12.27 1.78 13.98
C PRO A 17 -13.75 1.84 13.59
N GLN A 18 -14.15 1.17 12.52
CA GLN A 18 -15.55 1.04 12.06
C GLN A 18 -16.17 2.32 11.44
N HIS A 19 -15.46 3.44 11.45
CA HIS A 19 -15.95 4.73 10.92
C HIS A 19 -15.07 5.26 9.78
N ASP A 20 -13.76 5.20 9.98
CA ASP A 20 -12.77 5.60 8.99
C ASP A 20 -12.19 4.38 8.28
N PHE A 21 -12.11 4.45 6.95
CA PHE A 21 -11.63 3.33 6.14
C PHE A 21 -10.71 3.80 5.01
N LEU A 22 -9.56 3.14 4.86
CA LEU A 22 -8.73 3.24 3.67
C LEU A 22 -9.04 2.06 2.75
N PHE A 23 -9.38 2.32 1.50
CA PHE A 23 -9.64 1.31 0.49
C PHE A 23 -8.56 1.31 -0.59
N ALA A 24 -8.20 0.12 -1.06
CA ALA A 24 -7.48 -0.05 -2.32
C ALA A 24 -8.44 -0.54 -3.42
N TYR A 25 -8.38 0.09 -4.60
CA TYR A 25 -9.26 -0.27 -5.72
C TYR A 25 -8.62 -0.01 -7.10
N ASN A 26 -9.13 -0.73 -8.10
CA ASN A 26 -8.77 -0.58 -9.51
C ASN A 26 -9.68 0.48 -10.13
N THR A 27 -9.16 1.29 -11.04
CA THR A 27 -9.92 2.32 -11.74
C THR A 27 -10.98 1.78 -12.68
N ASP A 28 -10.75 0.57 -13.20
CA ASP A 28 -11.51 0.04 -14.34
C ASP A 28 -12.73 -0.77 -13.90
N VAL A 29 -12.69 -1.25 -12.65
CA VAL A 29 -13.78 -1.97 -11.99
C VAL A 29 -13.88 -1.31 -10.64
N ALA A 30 -15.00 -0.66 -10.32
CA ALA A 30 -15.24 -0.03 -9.01
C ALA A 30 -15.38 -1.07 -7.87
N GLN A 31 -14.49 -2.06 -7.86
CA GLN A 31 -14.41 -3.14 -6.91
C GLN A 31 -13.36 -2.77 -5.86
N GLU A 32 -13.85 -2.63 -4.64
CA GLU A 32 -13.02 -2.46 -3.45
C GLU A 32 -12.31 -3.80 -3.19
N TYR A 33 -10.99 -3.78 -3.12
CA TYR A 33 -10.19 -4.97 -2.88
C TYR A 33 -10.11 -5.29 -1.39
N GLU A 34 -9.80 -4.28 -0.59
CA GLU A 34 -9.58 -4.42 0.84
C GLU A 34 -9.77 -3.08 1.55
N ALA A 35 -10.31 -3.13 2.77
CA ALA A 35 -10.58 -1.99 3.62
C ALA A 35 -9.74 -2.07 4.91
N PHE A 36 -9.06 -0.99 5.26
CA PHE A 36 -8.19 -0.89 6.45
C PHE A 36 -8.73 0.17 7.42
N SER A 37 -8.81 -0.18 8.71
CA SER A 37 -9.32 0.70 9.77
C SER A 37 -8.68 0.34 11.11
N GLY A 38 -8.67 1.29 12.06
CA GLY A 38 -8.12 1.13 13.41
C GLY A 38 -6.66 1.55 13.55
N ARG A 39 -5.94 0.89 14.47
CA ARG A 39 -4.58 1.26 14.90
C ARG A 39 -3.56 0.14 14.65
N TYR A 40 -2.49 0.49 13.95
CA TYR A 40 -1.34 -0.36 13.71
C TYR A 40 -0.04 0.45 13.86
N ASP A 41 0.91 -0.08 14.63
CA ASP A 41 2.26 0.49 14.75
C ASP A 41 3.06 0.32 13.46
N SER A 42 2.74 -0.68 12.65
CA SER A 42 3.14 -0.78 11.25
C SER A 42 2.14 -1.62 10.49
N LEU A 43 1.94 -1.33 9.20
CA LEU A 43 1.03 -2.07 8.34
C LEU A 43 1.69 -2.31 6.98
N GLN A 44 1.60 -3.55 6.48
CA GLN A 44 2.01 -3.90 5.12
C GLN A 44 0.77 -4.35 4.36
N VAL A 45 0.53 -3.75 3.20
CA VAL A 45 -0.62 -4.08 2.35
C VAL A 45 -0.13 -4.60 1.02
N PHE A 46 -0.50 -5.84 0.71
CA PHE A 46 -0.23 -6.47 -0.57
C PHE A 46 -1.36 -6.14 -1.53
N LEU A 47 -1.01 -5.47 -2.62
CA LEU A 47 -1.96 -5.10 -3.66
C LEU A 47 -1.60 -5.78 -4.97
N PRO A 48 -2.59 -6.23 -5.73
CA PRO A 48 -2.40 -6.54 -7.13
C PRO A 48 -1.75 -5.35 -7.89
N PRO A 49 -0.88 -5.62 -8.87
CA PRO A 49 -0.08 -4.59 -9.54
C PRO A 49 -0.91 -3.61 -10.38
N ASP A 50 -2.12 -4.01 -10.79
CA ASP A 50 -3.11 -3.22 -11.52
C ASP A 50 -3.88 -2.24 -10.61
N GLN A 51 -3.88 -2.45 -9.29
CA GLN A 51 -4.48 -1.52 -8.34
C GLN A 51 -3.65 -0.24 -8.31
N ARG A 52 -4.25 0.93 -8.52
CA ARG A 52 -3.50 2.19 -8.62
C ARG A 52 -4.02 3.31 -7.73
N ARG A 53 -5.18 3.12 -7.11
CA ARG A 53 -5.81 4.17 -6.29
C ARG A 53 -6.04 3.71 -4.87
N LEU A 54 -5.90 4.67 -3.97
CA LEU A 54 -6.35 4.59 -2.60
C LEU A 54 -7.50 5.58 -2.41
N ARG A 55 -8.54 5.19 -1.68
CA ARG A 55 -9.65 6.07 -1.28
C ARG A 55 -9.76 6.05 0.23
N PHE A 56 -9.73 7.22 0.85
CA PHE A 56 -9.96 7.35 2.28
C PHE A 56 -11.38 7.89 2.50
N TYR A 57 -12.16 7.15 3.29
CA TYR A 57 -13.50 7.50 3.73
C TYR A 57 -13.46 7.82 5.23
N THR A 58 -14.10 8.92 5.62
CA THR A 58 -14.20 9.38 7.01
C THR A 58 -15.57 10.02 7.22
N ASP A 59 -16.12 9.92 8.44
CA ASP A 59 -17.44 10.43 8.80
C ASP A 59 -17.40 11.79 9.52
N TYR A 60 -16.24 12.44 9.57
CA TYR A 60 -15.99 13.75 10.20
C TYR A 60 -16.09 13.76 11.75
N ALA A 61 -16.35 12.62 12.39
CA ALA A 61 -16.20 12.45 13.84
C ALA A 61 -14.79 11.92 14.18
N GLY A 62 -14.40 11.98 15.46
CA GLY A 62 -13.16 11.35 15.97
C GLY A 62 -11.87 11.69 15.21
N THR A 63 -11.15 12.74 15.61
CA THR A 63 -9.88 13.08 14.94
C THR A 63 -8.72 12.19 15.40
N PHE A 64 -8.21 11.38 14.47
CA PHE A 64 -6.97 10.63 14.63
C PHE A 64 -5.86 11.16 13.73
N SER A 65 -4.65 10.72 14.01
CA SER A 65 -3.46 11.20 13.32
C SER A 65 -3.25 10.63 11.91
N GLY A 66 -4.18 9.79 11.43
CA GLY A 66 -4.12 9.17 10.12
C GLY A 66 -2.96 8.19 9.96
N TRP A 67 -2.44 8.14 8.74
CA TRP A 67 -1.42 7.19 8.30
C TRP A 67 -0.35 7.86 7.45
N SER A 68 0.80 7.18 7.31
CA SER A 68 1.87 7.58 6.38
C SER A 68 2.28 6.37 5.55
N ILE A 69 2.33 6.52 4.22
CA ILE A 69 2.96 5.54 3.34
C ILE A 69 4.42 5.95 3.22
N ASP A 70 5.30 5.12 3.76
CA ASP A 70 6.72 5.41 3.83
C ASP A 70 7.49 4.76 2.69
N SER A 71 7.02 3.61 2.20
CA SER A 71 7.55 3.03 0.98
C SER A 71 6.51 2.27 0.16
N ILE A 72 6.78 2.20 -1.14
CA ILE A 72 6.04 1.39 -2.10
C ILE A 72 7.06 0.52 -2.82
N ARG A 73 6.84 -0.79 -2.85
CA ARG A 73 7.73 -1.74 -3.52
C ARG A 73 6.99 -2.48 -4.61
N TYR A 74 7.58 -2.49 -5.80
CA TYR A 74 7.19 -3.32 -6.93
C TYR A 74 8.22 -4.42 -7.10
N PHE A 75 7.77 -5.66 -7.23
CA PHE A 75 8.65 -6.79 -7.42
C PHE A 75 7.97 -7.89 -8.23
N PHE A 76 8.81 -8.75 -8.79
CA PHE A 76 8.42 -9.90 -9.58
C PHE A 76 8.94 -11.17 -8.90
N ASP A 77 8.04 -12.07 -8.56
CA ASP A 77 8.39 -13.38 -8.03
C ASP A 77 8.54 -14.37 -9.17
N TYR A 78 9.72 -14.99 -9.31
CA TYR A 78 9.97 -16.04 -10.31
C TYR A 78 10.78 -17.18 -9.68
N ASN A 79 10.21 -18.39 -9.70
CA ASN A 79 10.84 -19.60 -9.13
C ASN A 79 11.41 -19.37 -7.70
N SER A 80 10.60 -18.78 -6.82
CA SER A 80 10.98 -18.45 -5.43
C SER A 80 12.10 -17.42 -5.27
N THR A 81 12.52 -16.77 -6.35
CA THR A 81 13.43 -15.63 -6.32
C THR A 81 12.64 -14.35 -6.50
N VAL A 82 12.91 -13.37 -5.64
CA VAL A 82 12.28 -12.04 -5.65
C VAL A 82 13.18 -11.09 -6.42
N TYR A 83 12.65 -10.49 -7.49
CA TYR A 83 13.32 -9.44 -8.26
C TYR A 83 12.64 -8.11 -7.97
N TYR A 84 13.38 -7.12 -7.47
CA TYR A 84 12.81 -5.81 -7.19
C TYR A 84 12.83 -4.94 -8.44
N ASP A 85 11.66 -4.51 -8.88
CA ASP A 85 11.50 -3.63 -10.04
C ASP A 85 11.78 -2.19 -9.63
N TYR A 86 11.04 -1.70 -8.61
CA TYR A 86 11.12 -0.33 -8.14
C TYR A 86 10.81 -0.23 -6.65
N VAL A 87 11.56 0.62 -5.96
CA VAL A 87 11.30 1.00 -4.57
C VAL A 87 11.18 2.51 -4.50
N TYR A 88 10.02 2.99 -4.04
CA TYR A 88 9.82 4.38 -3.65
C TYR A 88 9.93 4.47 -2.14
N GLU A 89 10.75 5.38 -1.64
CA GLU A 89 10.86 5.68 -0.21
C GLU A 89 10.64 7.17 0.02
N LYS A 90 9.86 7.51 1.03
CA LYS A 90 9.49 8.89 1.37
C LYS A 90 10.70 9.81 1.60
N SER A 91 11.85 9.24 1.97
CA SER A 91 13.12 9.96 2.23
C SER A 91 14.12 9.95 1.07
N MET A 92 13.87 9.27 -0.06
CA MET A 92 14.81 9.19 -1.18
C MET A 92 14.21 9.69 -2.51
N LYS A 93 15.01 10.47 -3.25
CA LYS A 93 14.85 10.61 -4.71
C LYS A 93 15.10 9.23 -5.34
N MET A 94 14.27 8.85 -6.33
CA MET A 94 14.31 7.55 -7.00
C MET A 94 15.74 7.06 -7.28
N ALA A 95 16.12 5.94 -6.67
CA ALA A 95 17.35 5.23 -7.00
C ALA A 95 16.98 3.95 -7.79
N PRO A 96 17.52 3.76 -9.01
CA PRO A 96 17.41 2.47 -9.68
C PRO A 96 18.11 1.40 -8.85
N ILE A 97 17.47 0.25 -8.67
CA ILE A 97 18.09 -0.88 -7.98
C ILE A 97 19.02 -1.58 -8.97
N PRO A 98 20.30 -1.83 -8.62
CA PRO A 98 21.19 -2.59 -9.48
C PRO A 98 20.64 -4.02 -9.66
N MET A 99 20.27 -4.39 -10.88
CA MET A 99 20.03 -5.79 -11.23
C MET A 99 21.37 -6.53 -11.21
N LYS A 100 21.47 -7.61 -10.42
CA LYS A 100 22.58 -8.56 -10.46
C LYS A 100 22.33 -9.62 -11.53
#